data_AF-A0AAU7WJG9-F1
#
_entry.id   AF-A0AAU7WJG9-F1
#
_cell.length_a   1.000
_cell.length_b   1.000
_cell.length_c   1.000
_cell.angle_alpha   90.00
_cell.angle_beta   90.00
_cell.angle_gamma   90.00
#
_symmetry.space_group_name_H-M   'P 1'
#
loop_
_entity.id
_entity.type
_entity.pdbx_description
1 polymer ?
#
loop_
_entity_poly.entity_id
_entity_poly.type
_entity_poly.pdbx_seq_one_letter_code
_entity_poly.pdbx_strand_id
1 'polypeptide(L)' 'MALNWEGGTMITYEDELKQEARKEGRIKITRNLIKLGSSLDFIKKATGLSEKKILEIKEELEKE' A
#
# COMPACT_ATOMS: atom_id res chain seq x y z
N MET A 1 -26.70 11.56 -4.52
CA MET A 1 -25.55 10.71 -4.12
C MET A 1 -25.16 11.15 -2.73
N ALA A 2 -25.23 10.23 -1.75
CA ALA A 2 -25.18 10.58 -0.34
C ALA A 2 -23.76 11.02 0.06
N LEU A 3 -23.66 12.26 0.51
CA LEU A 3 -22.46 12.88 1.07
C LEU A 3 -22.41 12.50 2.56
N ASN A 4 -21.46 11.65 2.95
CA ASN A 4 -21.23 11.34 4.36
C ASN A 4 -20.35 12.44 4.95
N TRP A 5 -20.94 13.24 5.84
CA TRP A 5 -20.29 14.34 6.55
C TRP A 5 -19.70 13.83 7.86
N GLU A 6 -18.39 13.59 7.89
CA GLU A 6 -17.64 13.46 9.13
C GLU A 6 -16.50 14.50 9.16
N GLY A 7 -16.59 15.47 10.07
CA GLY A 7 -15.39 16.08 10.64
C GLY A 7 -14.56 17.04 9.78
N GLY A 8 -15.13 17.70 8.77
CA GLY A 8 -14.56 18.96 8.25
C GLY A 8 -13.45 18.84 7.19
N THR A 9 -13.32 17.71 6.49
CA THR A 9 -12.57 17.66 5.21
C THR A 9 -13.43 17.02 4.14
N MET A 10 -13.71 17.75 3.05
CA MET A 10 -14.36 17.21 1.86
C MET A 10 -13.37 16.29 1.14
N ILE A 11 -13.32 15.02 1.54
CA ILE A 11 -12.67 13.99 0.74
C ILE A 11 -13.58 13.70 -0.45
N THR A 12 -13.14 14.07 -1.64
CA THR A 12 -13.89 13.78 -2.86
C THR A 12 -13.69 12.31 -3.24
N TYR A 13 -14.65 11.73 -3.98
CA TYR A 13 -14.49 10.38 -4.56
C TYR A 13 -13.18 10.24 -5.36
N GLU A 14 -12.71 11.32 -5.98
CA GLU A 14 -11.42 11.34 -6.70
C GLU A 14 -10.22 11.19 -5.75
N ASP A 15 -10.29 11.76 -4.55
CA ASP A 15 -9.22 11.64 -3.55
C ASP A 15 -9.14 10.23 -2.98
N GLU A 16 -10.30 9.59 -2.73
CA GLU A 16 -10.37 8.19 -2.32
C GLU A 16 -9.74 7.26 -3.38
N LEU A 17 -10.12 7.45 -4.65
CA LEU A 17 -9.58 6.68 -5.77
C LEU A 17 -8.06 6.88 -5.93
N LYS A 18 -7.57 8.11 -5.79
CA LYS A 18 -6.11 8.40 -5.83
C LYS A 18 -5.38 7.76 -4.66
N GLN A 19 -5.97 7.70 -3.47
CA GLN A 19 -5.36 7.03 -2.34
C GLN A 19 -5.30 5.51 -2.54
N GLU A 20 -6.36 4.91 -3.07
CA GLU A 20 -6.41 3.48 -3.30
C GLU A 20 -5.41 3.05 -4.39
N ALA A 21 -5.35 3.78 -5.51
CA ALA A 21 -4.37 3.54 -6.56
C ALA A 21 -2.92 3.64 -6.05
N ARG A 22 -2.64 4.58 -5.14
CA ARG A 22 -1.31 4.69 -4.49
C ARG A 22 -1.01 3.53 -3.56
N LYS A 23 -2.00 2.98 -2.86
CA LYS A 23 -1.82 1.80 -2.00
C LYS A 23 -1.53 0.57 -2.86
N GLU A 24 -2.34 0.32 -3.88
CA GLU A 24 -2.14 -0.80 -4.82
C GLU A 24 -0.78 -0.74 -5.49
N GLY A 25 -0.36 0.45 -5.96
CA GLY A 25 0.95 0.65 -6.57
C GLY A 25 2.10 0.26 -5.64
N ARG A 26 2.05 0.67 -4.36
CA ARG A 26 3.08 0.31 -3.37
C ARG A 26 3.09 -1.19 -3.07
N ILE A 27 1.93 -1.82 -2.97
CA ILE A 27 1.83 -3.26 -2.73
C ILE A 27 2.44 -4.03 -3.91
N LYS A 28 2.10 -3.65 -5.15
CA LYS A 28 2.65 -4.28 -6.36
C LYS A 28 4.18 -4.17 -6.42
N ILE A 29 4.72 -2.99 -6.15
CA ILE A 29 6.18 -2.77 -6.09
C ILE A 29 6.81 -3.64 -5.00
N THR A 30 6.22 -3.65 -3.80
CA THR A 30 6.69 -4.46 -2.65
C THR A 30 6.75 -5.95 -3.00
N ARG A 31 5.67 -6.50 -3.59
CA ARG A 31 5.62 -7.90 -4.01
C ARG A 31 6.72 -8.25 -5.00
N ASN A 32 6.95 -7.40 -6.00
CA ASN A 32 8.02 -7.60 -6.97
C ASN A 32 9.41 -7.58 -6.32
N LEU A 33 9.66 -6.65 -5.40
CA LEU A 33 10.94 -6.57 -4.70
C LEU A 33 11.20 -7.77 -3.78
N ILE A 34 10.16 -8.28 -3.11
CA ILE A 34 10.24 -9.52 -2.32
C ILE A 34 10.59 -10.71 -3.22
N LYS A 35 9.91 -10.86 -4.36
CA LYS A 35 10.17 -11.92 -5.34
C LYS A 35 11.59 -11.86 -5.91
N LEU A 36 12.16 -10.66 -6.03
CA LEU A 36 13.56 -10.44 -6.44
C LEU A 36 14.58 -10.72 -5.32
N GLY A 37 14.13 -11.05 -4.10
CA GLY A 37 15.01 -11.29 -2.95
C GLY A 37 15.64 -10.00 -2.39
N SER A 38 15.02 -8.85 -2.60
CA SER A 38 15.52 -7.57 -2.09
C SER A 38 15.52 -7.54 -0.56
N SER A 39 16.51 -6.85 0.03
CA SER A 39 16.56 -6.69 1.48
C SER A 39 15.39 -5.87 2.01
N LEU A 40 14.97 -6.16 3.24
CA LEU A 40 13.82 -5.53 3.84
C LEU A 40 14.02 -4.01 4.05
N ASP A 41 15.26 -3.59 4.35
CA ASP A 41 15.63 -2.17 4.43
C ASP A 41 15.50 -1.43 3.09
N PHE A 42 15.86 -2.09 1.98
CA PHE A 42 15.71 -1.51 0.64
C PHE A 42 14.24 -1.35 0.29
N ILE A 43 13.42 -2.36 0.57
CA ILE A 43 11.98 -2.33 0.32
C ILE A 43 11.31 -1.21 1.14
N LYS A 44 11.66 -1.07 2.43
CA LYS A 44 11.18 0.03 3.29
C LYS A 44 11.49 1.40 2.67
N LYS A 45 12.73 1.62 2.21
CA LYS A 45 13.14 2.88 1.58
C LYS A 45 12.42 3.14 0.26
N ALA A 46 12.25 2.12 -0.58
CA ALA A 46 11.64 2.26 -1.91
C ALA A 46 10.12 2.49 -1.85
N THR A 47 9.44 1.90 -0.86
CA THR A 47 7.97 1.87 -0.79
C THR A 47 7.40 2.79 0.28
N GLY A 48 8.21 3.18 1.26
CA GLY A 48 7.77 3.92 2.45
C GLY A 48 6.85 3.11 3.36
N LEU A 49 6.75 1.79 3.16
CA LEU A 49 5.95 0.92 4.02
C LEU A 49 6.69 0.55 5.30
N SER A 50 5.92 0.27 6.34
CA SER A 50 6.46 -0.29 7.57
C SER A 50 6.89 -1.74 7.33
N GLU A 51 7.87 -2.16 8.13
CA GLU A 51 8.38 -3.53 8.12
C GLU A 51 7.30 -4.57 8.35
N LYS A 52 6.40 -4.32 9.32
CA LYS A 52 5.23 -5.17 9.57
C LYS A 52 4.41 -5.36 8.30
N LYS A 53 4.14 -4.29 7.54
CA LYS A 53 3.32 -4.39 6.33
C LYS A 53 4.02 -5.16 5.21
N ILE A 54 5.34 -5.02 5.10
CA ILE A 54 6.15 -5.78 4.14
C ILE A 54 6.14 -7.28 4.49
N LEU A 55 6.22 -7.62 5.78
CA LEU A 55 6.14 -9.01 6.25
C LEU A 55 4.75 -9.62 6.02
N GLU A 56 3.66 -8.88 6.28
CA GLU A 56 2.30 -9.31 5.93
C GLU A 56 2.19 -9.67 4.44
N ILE A 57 2.70 -8.79 3.56
CA ILE A 57 2.69 -9.02 2.11
C ILE A 57 3.54 -10.24 1.74
N LYS A 58 4.67 -10.46 2.42
CA LYS A 58 5.51 -11.64 2.20
C LYS A 58 4.77 -12.92 2.59
N GLU A 59 4.09 -12.92 3.72
CA GLU A 59 3.31 -14.08 4.18
C GLU A 59 2.12 -14.39 3.26
N GLU A 60 1.44 -13.35 2.75
CA GLU A 60 0.42 -13.52 1.71
C GLU A 60 0.99 -14.17 0.44
N LEU A 61 2.17 -13.74 -0.01
CA LEU A 61 2.84 -14.31 -1.18
C LEU A 61 3.28 -15.76 -1.02
N GLU A 62 3.58 -16.21 0.20
CA GLU A 62 3.95 -17.61 0.47
C GLU A 62 2.73 -18.54 0.52
N LYS A 63 1.52 -17.98 0.67
CA LYS A 63 0.24 -18.72 0.68
C LYS A 63 -0.42 -18.81 -0.71
N GLU A 64 0.09 -18.05 -1.67
CA GLU A 64 -0.37 -18.00 -3.08
C GLU A 64 0.37 -19.04 -3.92
#